data_AF-A0A820UPY3-F1
#
_entry.id   AF-A0A820UPY3-F1
#
_cell.length_a   1.000
_cell.length_b   1.000
_cell.length_c   1.000
_cell.angle_alpha   90.00
_cell.angle_beta   90.00
_cell.angle_gamma   90.00
#
_symmetry.space_group_name_H-M   'P 1'
#
loop_
_entity.id
_entity.type
_entity.pdbx_description
1 polymer ?
#
loop_
_entity_poly.entity_id
_entity_poly.type
_entity_poly.pdbx_seq_one_letter_code
_entity_poly.pdbx_strand_id
1 'polypeptide(L)'
;ELSNQIVAMYIASGDYAIAEEYFNQIKDPSVTNYVGIMNYYNQLKNWERTIQLYDKMKSQRKTQADVPTYLTVLTAIKEMKNIEAAKQVEQDLIKQNLWHNHAEIQNILGEILGNTE
;
A
#
# COMPACT_ATOMS: atom_id res chain seq x y z
N GLU A 1 -8.95 -17.86 4.91
CA GLU A 1 -7.97 -18.11 6.00
C GLU A 1 -6.75 -18.89 5.52
N LEU A 2 -6.88 -20.05 4.86
CA LEU A 2 -5.71 -20.79 4.34
C LEU A 2 -4.97 -20.05 3.20
N SER A 3 -5.67 -19.51 2.21
CA SER A 3 -5.02 -18.82 1.08
C SER A 3 -4.22 -17.58 1.51
N ASN A 4 -4.72 -16.82 2.49
CA ASN A 4 -4.00 -15.66 3.05
C ASN A 4 -2.71 -16.11 3.76
N GLN A 5 -2.74 -17.26 4.44
CA GLN A 5 -1.56 -17.85 5.10
C GLN A 5 -0.54 -18.33 4.08
N ILE A 6 -0.97 -18.98 2.99
CA ILE A 6 -0.09 -19.42 1.90
C ILE A 6 0.64 -18.22 1.28
N VAL A 7 -0.10 -17.14 0.98
CA VAL A 7 0.51 -15.91 0.46
C VAL A 7 1.49 -15.30 1.46
N ALA A 8 1.13 -15.23 2.75
CA ALA A 8 2.02 -14.71 3.80
C ALA A 8 3.30 -15.54 3.94
N MET A 9 3.20 -16.87 3.83
CA MET A 9 4.36 -17.78 3.86
C MET A 9 5.32 -17.50 2.71
N TYR A 10 4.82 -17.38 1.48
CA TYR A 10 5.67 -17.09 0.31
C TYR A 10 6.25 -15.66 0.33
N ILE A 11 5.50 -14.69 0.88
CA ILE A 11 6.06 -13.34 1.15
C ILE A 11 7.21 -13.42 2.15
N ALA A 12 7.08 -14.24 3.20
CA ALA A 12 8.11 -14.41 4.22
C ALA A 12 9.34 -15.18 3.71
N SER A 13 9.18 -16.10 2.75
CA SER A 13 10.30 -16.80 2.11
C SER A 13 10.97 -16.00 0.98
N GLY A 14 10.35 -14.90 0.54
CA GLY A 14 10.83 -14.09 -0.58
C GLY A 14 10.44 -14.65 -1.97
N ASP A 15 9.63 -15.70 -2.02
CA ASP A 15 9.10 -16.29 -3.26
C ASP A 15 7.91 -15.48 -3.79
N TYR A 16 8.14 -14.20 -4.05
CA TYR A 16 7.09 -13.23 -4.36
C TYR A 16 6.30 -13.54 -5.64
N ALA A 17 6.91 -14.22 -6.62
CA ALA A 17 6.22 -14.65 -7.83
C ALA A 17 5.10 -15.65 -7.50
N ILE A 18 5.37 -16.61 -6.62
CA ILE A 18 4.36 -17.58 -6.15
C ILE A 18 3.35 -16.87 -5.26
N ALA A 19 3.81 -15.98 -4.37
CA ALA A 19 2.92 -15.18 -3.54
C ALA A 19 1.91 -14.38 -4.37
N GLU A 20 2.35 -13.77 -5.48
CA GLU A 20 1.48 -13.03 -6.40
C GLU A 20 0.49 -13.95 -7.12
N GLU A 21 0.93 -15.11 -7.60
CA GLU A 21 0.05 -16.09 -8.25
C GLU A 21 -1.12 -16.46 -7.34
N TYR A 22 -0.83 -16.83 -6.09
CA TYR A 22 -1.87 -17.16 -5.12
C TYR A 22 -2.68 -15.92 -4.70
N PHE A 23 -2.05 -14.76 -4.55
CA PHE A 23 -2.75 -13.51 -4.23
C PHE A 23 -3.83 -13.17 -5.25
N ASN A 24 -3.55 -13.36 -6.55
CA ASN A 24 -4.51 -13.09 -7.62
C ASN A 24 -5.72 -14.04 -7.62
N GLN A 25 -5.61 -15.19 -6.96
CA GLN A 25 -6.71 -16.16 -6.81
C GLN A 25 -7.59 -15.86 -5.59
N ILE A 26 -7.17 -14.98 -4.68
CA ILE A 26 -7.92 -14.66 -3.47
C ILE A 26 -8.97 -13.60 -3.77
N LYS A 27 -10.25 -13.95 -3.52
CA LYS A 27 -11.38 -13.05 -3.70
C LYS A 27 -11.35 -11.84 -2.74
N ASP A 28 -11.04 -12.10 -1.47
CA ASP A 28 -11.00 -11.09 -0.40
C ASP A 28 -9.63 -11.14 0.32
N PRO A 29 -8.54 -10.59 -0.27
CA PRO A 29 -7.21 -10.65 0.35
C PRO A 29 -7.14 -9.80 1.63
N SER A 30 -6.34 -10.25 2.60
CA SER A 30 -6.12 -9.48 3.83
C SER A 30 -5.22 -8.26 3.57
N VAL A 31 -5.26 -7.28 4.48
CA VAL A 31 -4.38 -6.12 4.46
C VAL A 31 -2.91 -6.54 4.39
N THR A 32 -2.50 -7.52 5.20
CA THR A 32 -1.14 -8.06 5.20
C THR A 32 -0.73 -8.63 3.83
N ASN A 33 -1.65 -9.26 3.10
CA ASN A 33 -1.34 -9.76 1.76
C ASN A 33 -1.12 -8.61 0.78
N TYR A 34 -1.97 -7.59 0.78
CA TYR A 34 -1.77 -6.39 -0.03
C TYR A 34 -0.44 -5.71 0.28
N VAL A 35 -0.15 -5.45 1.56
CA VAL A 35 1.07 -4.77 2.00
C VAL A 35 2.32 -5.55 1.57
N GLY A 36 2.34 -6.88 1.73
CA GLY A 36 3.51 -7.66 1.34
C GLY A 36 3.75 -7.69 -0.17
N ILE A 37 2.71 -7.78 -1.00
CA ILE A 37 2.86 -7.70 -2.46
C ILE A 37 3.23 -6.27 -2.90
N MET A 38 2.68 -5.24 -2.25
CA MET A 38 3.09 -3.84 -2.50
C MET A 38 4.57 -3.61 -2.15
N ASN A 39 5.05 -4.16 -1.04
CA ASN A 39 6.47 -4.08 -0.66
C ASN A 39 7.36 -4.78 -1.68
N TYR A 40 6.94 -5.92 -2.22
CA TYR A 40 7.65 -6.58 -3.32
C TYR A 40 7.78 -5.66 -4.54
N TYR A 41 6.68 -5.02 -4.96
CA TYR A 41 6.73 -4.10 -6.09
C TYR A 41 7.58 -2.86 -5.81
N ASN A 42 7.58 -2.35 -4.58
CA ASN A 42 8.50 -1.28 -4.18
C ASN A 42 9.98 -1.72 -4.27
N GLN A 43 10.32 -2.94 -3.86
CA GLN A 43 11.70 -3.45 -3.99
C GLN A 43 12.13 -3.52 -5.47
N LEU A 44 11.20 -3.85 -6.36
CA LEU A 44 11.43 -3.85 -7.80
C LEU A 44 11.38 -2.46 -8.45
N LYS A 45 11.19 -1.40 -7.65
CA LYS A 45 10.98 -0.02 -8.12
C LYS A 45 9.78 0.16 -9.05
N ASN A 46 8.79 -0.74 -8.94
CA ASN A 46 7.56 -0.68 -9.72
C ASN A 46 6.49 0.08 -8.94
N TRP A 47 6.70 1.39 -8.82
CA TRP A 47 5.87 2.31 -8.04
C TRP A 47 4.42 2.38 -8.53
N GLU A 48 4.25 2.36 -9.85
CA GLU A 48 2.93 2.36 -10.49
C GLU A 48 2.10 1.16 -10.04
N ARG A 49 2.73 -0.01 -9.97
CA ARG A 49 2.04 -1.24 -9.56
C ARG A 49 1.68 -1.23 -8.07
N THR A 50 2.54 -0.65 -7.23
CA THR A 50 2.22 -0.40 -5.82
C THR A 50 0.97 0.46 -5.68
N ILE A 51 0.87 1.58 -6.41
CA ILE A 51 -0.29 2.47 -6.37
C ILE A 51 -1.56 1.76 -6.90
N GLN A 52 -1.45 1.00 -8.00
CA GLN A 52 -2.57 0.21 -8.54
C GLN A 52 -3.11 -0.81 -7.53
N LEU A 53 -2.24 -1.45 -6.75
CA LEU A 53 -2.64 -2.39 -5.72
C LEU A 53 -3.35 -1.70 -4.55
N TYR A 54 -2.89 -0.50 -4.16
CA TYR A 54 -3.58 0.33 -3.18
C TYR A 54 -4.98 0.73 -3.68
N ASP A 55 -5.12 1.16 -4.93
CA ASP A 55 -6.43 1.48 -5.52
C ASP A 55 -7.35 0.25 -5.58
N LYS A 56 -6.82 -0.92 -5.97
CA LYS A 56 -7.54 -2.19 -5.93
C LYS A 56 -8.02 -2.50 -4.51
N MET A 57 -7.19 -2.28 -3.50
CA MET A 57 -7.54 -2.48 -2.09
C MET A 57 -8.67 -1.56 -1.64
N LYS A 58 -8.63 -0.27 -2.00
CA LYS A 58 -9.70 0.71 -1.68
C LYS A 58 -11.05 0.32 -2.27
N SER A 59 -11.07 -0.37 -3.42
CA SER A 59 -12.32 -0.86 -4.03
C SER A 59 -12.93 -2.09 -3.32
N GLN A 60 -12.20 -2.72 -2.39
CA GLN A 60 -12.70 -3.89 -1.65
C GLN A 60 -13.63 -3.46 -0.53
N ARG A 61 -14.72 -4.21 -0.34
CA ARG A 61 -15.72 -3.92 0.71
C ARG A 61 -15.25 -4.28 2.12
N LYS A 62 -14.32 -5.25 2.25
CA LYS A 62 -13.95 -5.87 3.54
C LYS A 62 -12.54 -5.55 4.00
N THR A 63 -11.74 -4.90 3.16
CA THR A 63 -10.31 -4.68 3.41
C THR A 63 -10.07 -3.18 3.43
N GLN A 64 -9.58 -2.68 4.55
CA GLN A 64 -9.35 -1.25 4.77
C GLN A 64 -7.86 -0.99 5.00
N ALA A 65 -7.37 0.13 4.48
CA ALA A 65 -5.99 0.54 4.65
C ALA A 65 -5.68 0.85 6.11
N ASP A 66 -4.55 0.32 6.57
CA ASP A 66 -3.96 0.61 7.87
C ASP A 66 -2.65 1.41 7.70
N VAL A 67 -2.04 1.77 8.82
CA VAL A 67 -0.79 2.55 8.84
C VAL A 67 0.32 1.94 7.96
N PRO A 68 0.65 0.63 8.07
CA PRO A 68 1.57 -0.03 7.14
C PRO A 68 1.20 0.17 5.67
N THR A 69 -0.08 0.06 5.32
CA THR A 69 -0.56 0.30 3.96
C THR A 69 -0.19 1.70 3.47
N TYR A 70 -0.46 2.72 4.27
CA TYR A 70 -0.16 4.11 3.92
C TYR A 70 1.34 4.38 3.77
N LEU A 71 2.17 3.88 4.69
CA LEU A 71 3.62 4.05 4.60
C LEU A 71 4.18 3.39 3.33
N THR A 72 3.72 2.18 3.01
CA THR A 72 4.14 1.45 1.81
C THR A 72 3.74 2.20 0.53
N VAL A 73 2.51 2.70 0.41
CA VAL A 73 2.09 3.43 -0.80
C VAL A 73 2.73 4.82 -0.90
N LEU A 74 2.92 5.53 0.23
CA LEU A 74 3.56 6.84 0.24
C LEU A 74 5.03 6.77 -0.19
N THR A 75 5.72 5.67 0.11
CA THR A 75 7.07 5.42 -0.40
C THR A 75 7.10 5.44 -1.93
N ALA A 76 6.17 4.72 -2.59
CA ALA A 76 6.06 4.72 -4.04
C ALA A 76 5.68 6.10 -4.60
N ILE A 77 4.72 6.77 -3.96
CA ILE A 77 4.25 8.10 -4.38
C ILE A 77 5.38 9.14 -4.30
N LYS A 78 6.21 9.08 -3.25
CA LYS A 78 7.37 9.95 -3.06
C LYS A 78 8.39 9.78 -4.19
N GLU A 79 8.74 8.54 -4.51
CA GLU A 79 9.68 8.23 -5.61
C GLU A 79 9.16 8.70 -6.98
N MET A 80 7.85 8.60 -7.20
CA MET A 80 7.20 9.11 -8.42
C MET A 80 6.98 10.63 -8.43
N LYS A 81 7.18 11.30 -7.28
CA LYS A 81 6.79 12.71 -7.07
C LYS A 81 5.34 12.98 -7.47
N ASN A 82 4.45 12.02 -7.21
CA ASN A 82 3.05 12.10 -7.64
C ASN A 82 2.20 12.84 -6.59
N ILE A 83 2.15 14.17 -6.74
CA ILE A 83 1.42 15.06 -5.82
C ILE A 83 -0.07 14.72 -5.76
N GLU A 84 -0.68 14.32 -6.87
CA GLU A 84 -2.11 14.00 -6.92
C GLU A 84 -2.42 12.75 -6.10
N ALA A 85 -1.60 11.69 -6.23
CA ALA A 85 -1.73 10.49 -5.42
C ALA A 85 -1.51 10.79 -3.92
N ALA A 86 -0.58 11.69 -3.57
CA ALA A 86 -0.36 12.12 -2.19
C ALA A 86 -1.60 12.81 -1.60
N LYS A 87 -2.25 13.72 -2.35
CA LYS A 87 -3.49 14.37 -1.93
C LYS A 87 -4.64 13.37 -1.72
N GLN A 88 -4.73 12.35 -2.57
CA GLN A 88 -5.74 11.30 -2.39
C GLN A 88 -5.50 10.51 -1.10
N VAL A 89 -4.25 10.15 -0.80
CA VAL A 89 -3.88 9.47 0.44
C VAL A 89 -4.20 10.34 1.67
N GLU A 90 -3.88 11.64 1.63
CA GLU A 90 -4.24 12.59 2.68
C GLU A 90 -5.75 12.61 2.95
N GLN A 91 -6.57 12.69 1.90
CA GLN A 91 -8.03 12.63 2.02
C GLN A 91 -8.53 11.30 2.60
N ASP A 92 -7.92 10.18 2.21
CA ASP A 92 -8.27 8.85 2.73
C ASP A 92 -7.97 8.75 4.24
N LEU A 93 -6.83 9.27 4.70
CA LEU A 93 -6.45 9.31 6.11
C LEU A 93 -7.41 10.16 6.95
N ILE A 94 -7.86 11.30 6.41
CA ILE A 94 -8.85 12.18 7.06
C ILE A 94 -10.19 11.44 7.20
N LYS A 95 -10.69 10.83 6.12
CA LYS A 95 -11.96 10.07 6.13
C LYS A 95 -11.94 8.92 7.13
N GLN A 96 -10.78 8.31 7.36
CA GLN A 96 -10.61 7.20 8.29
C GLN A 96 -10.25 7.65 9.72
N ASN A 97 -10.19 8.95 9.99
CA ASN A 97 -9.77 9.53 11.28
C ASN A 97 -8.36 9.09 11.72
N LEU A 98 -7.48 8.78 10.76
CA LEU A 98 -6.09 8.36 11.02
C LEU A 98 -5.09 9.51 10.89
N TRP A 99 -5.50 10.64 10.31
CA TRP A 99 -4.63 11.78 10.06
C TRP A 99 -3.85 12.24 11.30
N HIS A 100 -4.52 12.44 12.44
CA HIS A 100 -3.91 13.05 13.63
C HIS A 100 -3.05 12.09 14.48
N ASN A 101 -3.07 10.80 14.18
CA ASN A 101 -2.46 9.78 15.06
C ASN A 101 -1.07 9.33 14.58
N HIS A 102 -0.61 9.79 13.41
CA HIS A 102 0.58 9.25 12.75
C HIS A 102 1.46 10.36 12.16
N ALA A 103 2.30 10.97 13.00
CA ALA A 103 3.21 12.05 12.60
C ALA A 103 4.19 11.65 11.48
N GLU A 104 4.61 10.38 11.42
CA GLU A 104 5.46 9.87 10.33
C GLU A 104 4.80 10.00 8.96
N ILE A 105 3.52 9.63 8.86
CA ILE A 105 2.73 9.76 7.62
C ILE A 105 2.59 11.23 7.21
N GLN A 106 2.33 12.11 8.18
CA GLN A 106 2.21 13.55 7.95
C GLN A 106 3.53 14.15 7.43
N ASN A 107 4.67 13.74 8.00
CA ASN A 107 5.98 14.20 7.56
C ASN A 107 6.25 13.79 6.11
N ILE A 108 6.00 12.53 5.74
CA ILE A 108 6.19 12.04 4.37
C ILE A 108 5.30 12.80 3.39
N LEU A 109 4.02 13.02 3.74
CA LEU A 109 3.10 13.81 2.92
C LEU A 109 3.55 15.27 2.81
N GLY A 110 4.02 15.88 3.89
CA GLY A 110 4.56 17.24 3.90
C GLY A 110 5.78 17.37 2.99
N GLU A 111 6.68 16.39 2.97
CA GLU A 111 7.81 16.35 2.03
C GLU A 111 7.34 16.25 0.58
N ILE A 112 6.35 15.41 0.27
CA ILE A 112 5.86 15.23 -1.10
C ILE A 112 5.11 16.48 -1.58
N LEU A 113 4.22 17.02 -0.75
CA LEU A 113 3.35 18.15 -1.08
C LEU A 113 4.08 19.50 -1.00
N GLY A 114 5.09 19.62 -0.14
CA GLY A 114 5.88 20.84 0.05
C GLY A 114 6.96 21.05 -1.01
N ASN A 115 7.25 20.06 -1.86
CA ASN A 115 8.20 20.16 -2.97
C ASN A 115 7.66 20.98 -4.18
N THR A 116 6.55 21.68 -4.03
CA THR A 116 6.08 22.70 -4.99
C THR A 116 6.58 24.07 -4.57
N GLU A 117 7.86 24.36 -4.82
CA GLU A 117 8.35 25.75 -4.93
C GLU A 117 8.23 26.23 -6.39
#